data_AF-A0A091CG65-F1
#
_entry.id   AF-A0A091CG65-F1
#
_cell.length_a   1.000
_cell.length_b   1.000
_cell.length_c   1.000
_cell.angle_alpha   90.00
_cell.angle_beta   90.00
_cell.angle_gamma   90.00
#
_symmetry.space_group_name_H-M   'P 1'
#
loop_
_entity.id
_entity.type
_entity.pdbx_description
1 polymer ?
#
loop_
_entity_poly.entity_id
_entity_poly.type
_entity_poly.pdbx_seq_one_letter_code
_entity_poly.pdbx_strand_id
1 'polypeptide(L)'
;MKLGEKADQQISTIPSGSLALDVALGVGGYPRGRIVEVYGPESSGKTTVALHAVAEVQKQGGTAAFIDAENALDPQYAENLGVNIDELLLSQPDTGEQGLEIADALVSSGAIDIVVVDSVAALVPRAEIDGEMGDTHVGLQARLMSQALRKLSGSINKTKTIAFFINQIREKVGVMFGSPETTPGGRALKFYSTVRLEVRRAEQLKSGTDIIGNRTKLKVVKNKVAPPFKRAEVDIMYGEGISQVGELLDMAVEKDIIEKSGAWYSYKEDKIGQGRENAKKYMKERPEMVAEISELVRSAYGIGEEDESYDSDTGEEQEEQEELPLEEKS
;
A
#
# COMPACT_ATOMS: atom_id res chain seq x y z
N MET A 1 -10.49 3.46 28.54
CA MET A 1 -10.40 4.60 27.60
C MET A 1 -11.75 4.79 26.97
N LYS A 2 -12.28 6.02 26.94
CA LYS A 2 -13.56 6.35 26.28
C LYS A 2 -13.31 6.67 24.80
N LEU A 3 -14.20 6.24 23.91
CA LEU A 3 -14.05 6.41 22.46
C LEU A 3 -14.11 7.89 22.03
N GLY A 4 -14.82 8.73 22.77
CA GLY A 4 -15.01 10.15 22.49
C GLY A 4 -13.83 11.07 22.86
N GLU A 5 -12.79 10.56 23.53
CA GLU A 5 -11.59 11.35 23.87
C GLU A 5 -10.55 11.37 22.73
N LYS A 6 -10.87 10.79 21.57
CA LYS A 6 -10.02 10.77 20.37
C LYS A 6 -10.75 11.39 19.19
N ALA A 7 -11.00 12.69 19.24
CA ALA A 7 -11.55 13.41 18.09
C ALA A 7 -10.52 13.53 16.95
N ASP A 8 -9.21 13.37 17.21
CA ASP A 8 -8.20 13.79 16.23
C ASP A 8 -6.90 12.99 16.21
N GLN A 9 -6.95 11.66 16.33
CA GLN A 9 -5.75 10.85 16.06
C GLN A 9 -5.56 10.68 14.55
N GLN A 10 -4.93 11.67 13.91
CA GLN A 10 -4.33 11.50 12.59
C GLN A 10 -3.55 10.18 12.58
N ILE A 11 -3.88 9.31 11.63
CA ILE A 11 -3.29 7.98 11.54
C ILE A 11 -1.88 8.17 10.98
N SER A 12 -0.87 7.88 11.80
CA SER A 12 0.52 7.90 11.34
C SER A 12 0.72 6.93 10.18
N THR A 13 1.28 7.42 9.08
CA THR A 13 1.51 6.67 7.84
C THR A 13 2.97 6.74 7.40
N ILE A 14 3.34 5.87 6.47
CA ILE A 14 4.61 5.90 5.72
C ILE A 14 4.29 6.05 4.24
N PRO A 15 4.93 6.98 3.51
CA PRO A 15 4.73 7.13 2.07
C PRO A 15 4.95 5.80 1.35
N SER A 16 4.15 5.55 0.31
CA SER A 16 4.21 4.27 -0.39
C SER A 16 5.33 4.17 -1.42
N GLY A 17 6.10 5.25 -1.62
CA GLY A 17 7.00 5.40 -2.76
C GLY A 17 6.24 5.67 -4.06
N SER A 18 4.98 6.10 -3.99
CA SER A 18 4.17 6.54 -5.14
C SER A 18 3.15 7.57 -4.68
N LEU A 19 3.27 8.81 -5.16
CA LEU A 19 2.34 9.89 -4.86
C LEU A 19 0.91 9.53 -5.28
N ALA A 20 0.77 8.88 -6.43
CA ALA A 20 -0.53 8.43 -6.92
C ALA A 20 -1.16 7.40 -5.97
N LEU A 21 -0.37 6.46 -5.44
CA LEU A 21 -0.86 5.49 -4.48
C LEU A 21 -1.15 6.13 -3.12
N ASP A 22 -0.35 7.09 -2.66
CA ASP A 22 -0.59 7.82 -1.41
C ASP A 22 -1.95 8.56 -1.44
N VAL A 23 -2.27 9.21 -2.55
CA VAL A 23 -3.61 9.79 -2.81
C VAL A 23 -4.70 8.72 -2.79
N ALA A 24 -4.47 7.58 -3.46
CA ALA A 24 -5.46 6.51 -3.52
C ALA A 24 -5.69 5.83 -2.16
N LEU A 25 -4.67 5.79 -1.29
CA LEU A 25 -4.79 5.33 0.10
C LEU A 25 -5.58 6.32 0.96
N GLY A 26 -5.57 7.61 0.60
CA GLY A 26 -6.39 8.67 1.21
C GLY A 26 -5.92 9.13 2.59
N VAL A 27 -4.84 8.55 3.11
CA VAL A 27 -4.18 8.91 4.37
C VAL A 27 -2.69 9.22 4.15
N GLY A 28 -2.29 9.46 2.90
CA GLY A 28 -0.92 9.82 2.52
C GLY A 28 0.10 8.67 2.57
N GLY A 29 -0.33 7.42 2.74
CA GLY A 29 0.59 6.28 2.74
C GLY A 29 0.06 5.05 3.49
N TYR A 30 0.96 4.12 3.80
CA TYR A 30 0.66 2.90 4.54
C TYR A 30 0.51 3.17 6.04
N PRO A 31 -0.59 2.77 6.68
CA PRO A 31 -0.83 3.07 8.09
C PRO A 31 0.05 2.24 9.02
N ARG A 32 0.76 2.91 9.94
CA ARG A 32 1.59 2.28 10.97
C ARG A 32 0.76 1.41 11.92
N GLY A 33 1.35 0.31 12.37
CA GLY A 33 0.71 -0.63 13.30
C GLY A 33 -0.46 -1.39 12.71
N ARG A 34 -0.43 -1.64 11.39
CA ARG A 34 -1.50 -2.31 10.64
C ARG A 34 -0.93 -3.35 9.67
N ILE A 35 -1.82 -4.26 9.27
CA ILE A 35 -1.54 -5.26 8.24
C ILE A 35 -2.00 -4.75 6.87
N VAL A 36 -1.14 -4.89 5.87
CA VAL A 36 -1.38 -4.60 4.45
C VAL A 36 -1.24 -5.92 3.67
N GLU A 37 -2.23 -6.27 2.86
CA GLU A 37 -2.10 -7.38 1.90
C GLU A 37 -1.92 -6.80 0.50
N VAL A 38 -0.85 -7.19 -0.20
CA VAL A 38 -0.59 -6.84 -1.60
C VAL A 38 -0.73 -8.11 -2.42
N TYR A 39 -1.69 -8.16 -3.33
CA TYR A 39 -1.95 -9.37 -4.11
C TYR A 39 -2.20 -9.08 -5.58
N GLY A 40 -2.01 -10.08 -6.43
CA GLY A 40 -2.08 -9.91 -7.87
C GLY A 40 -1.48 -11.10 -8.64
N PRO A 41 -1.57 -11.07 -9.97
CA PRO A 41 -0.90 -12.05 -10.83
C PRO A 41 0.62 -12.07 -10.63
N GLU A 42 1.27 -13.08 -11.20
CA GLU A 42 2.72 -13.11 -11.33
C GLU A 42 3.22 -11.91 -12.14
N SER A 43 4.42 -11.43 -11.79
CA SER A 43 5.08 -10.29 -12.48
C SER A 43 4.22 -9.02 -12.58
N SER A 44 3.25 -8.83 -11.68
CA SER A 44 2.41 -7.64 -11.66
C SER A 44 3.05 -6.44 -10.96
N GLY A 45 4.14 -6.65 -10.21
CA GLY A 45 4.83 -5.61 -9.43
C GLY A 45 4.58 -5.65 -7.92
N LYS A 46 4.07 -6.77 -7.37
CA LYS A 46 3.79 -6.91 -5.92
C LYS A 46 5.03 -6.67 -5.06
N THR A 47 6.12 -7.37 -5.36
CA THR A 47 7.39 -7.25 -4.64
C THR A 47 8.01 -5.86 -4.84
N THR A 48 7.92 -5.29 -6.05
CA THR A 48 8.31 -3.89 -6.30
C THR A 48 7.59 -2.92 -5.36
N VAL A 49 6.27 -3.02 -5.22
CA VAL A 49 5.49 -2.16 -4.31
C VAL A 49 5.93 -2.34 -2.85
N ALA A 50 6.21 -3.58 -2.42
CA ALA A 50 6.69 -3.83 -1.06
C ALA A 50 8.11 -3.28 -0.83
N LEU A 51 9.00 -3.39 -1.82
CA LEU A 51 10.36 -2.85 -1.73
C LEU A 51 10.38 -1.32 -1.69
N HIS A 52 9.48 -0.64 -2.42
CA HIS A 52 9.27 0.81 -2.27
C HIS A 52 8.82 1.19 -0.86
N ALA A 53 7.91 0.41 -0.26
CA ALA A 53 7.51 0.62 1.14
C ALA A 53 8.69 0.44 2.11
N VAL A 54 9.54 -0.57 1.89
CA VAL A 54 10.76 -0.80 2.67
C VAL A 54 11.74 0.37 2.53
N ALA A 55 11.99 0.83 1.31
CA ALA A 55 12.89 1.95 1.03
C ALA A 55 12.42 3.23 1.74
N GLU A 56 11.13 3.54 1.70
CA GLU A 56 10.57 4.72 2.39
C GLU A 56 10.66 4.62 3.93
N VAL A 57 10.52 3.41 4.50
CA VAL A 57 10.78 3.21 5.94
C VAL A 57 12.24 3.46 6.28
N GLN A 58 13.17 2.86 5.53
CA GLN A 58 14.62 3.01 5.78
C GLN A 58 15.10 4.44 5.58
N LYS A 59 14.56 5.16 4.60
CA LYS A 59 14.84 6.58 4.35
C LYS A 59 14.45 7.47 5.54
N GLN A 60 13.46 7.05 6.34
CA GLN A 60 13.08 7.72 7.59
C GLN A 60 13.83 7.20 8.82
N GLY A 61 14.90 6.41 8.61
CA GLY A 61 15.72 5.82 9.67
C GLY A 61 15.09 4.61 10.37
N GLY A 62 13.99 4.06 9.83
CA GLY A 62 13.33 2.88 10.38
C GLY A 62 14.00 1.57 9.96
N THR A 63 13.75 0.51 10.73
CA THR A 63 14.33 -0.82 10.45
C THR A 63 13.32 -1.72 9.72
N ALA A 64 13.80 -2.42 8.70
CA ALA A 64 13.00 -3.30 7.86
C ALA A 64 13.42 -4.76 7.98
N ALA A 65 12.46 -5.66 7.90
CA ALA A 65 12.67 -7.09 7.79
C ALA A 65 11.91 -7.68 6.59
N PHE A 66 12.52 -8.66 5.94
CA PHE A 66 11.98 -9.35 4.78
C PHE A 66 12.03 -10.86 5.02
N ILE A 67 10.86 -11.49 5.08
CA ILE A 67 10.69 -12.94 5.16
C ILE A 67 10.45 -13.44 3.74
N ASP A 68 11.51 -13.88 3.08
CA ASP A 68 11.52 -14.38 1.70
C ASP A 68 11.25 -15.89 1.69
N ALA A 69 9.97 -16.26 1.75
CA ALA A 69 9.53 -17.64 1.62
C ALA A 69 9.55 -18.13 0.15
N GLU A 70 9.56 -17.21 -0.84
CA GLU A 70 9.69 -17.58 -2.26
C GLU A 70 11.15 -17.81 -2.69
N ASN A 71 12.14 -17.44 -1.86
CA ASN A 71 13.58 -17.52 -2.17
C ASN A 71 13.93 -16.82 -3.49
N ALA A 72 13.30 -15.67 -3.75
CA ALA A 72 13.29 -14.99 -5.04
C ALA A 72 13.67 -13.51 -4.96
N LEU A 73 14.05 -13.00 -3.78
CA LEU A 73 14.48 -11.61 -3.66
C LEU A 73 15.82 -11.37 -4.38
N ASP A 74 15.83 -10.41 -5.30
CA ASP A 74 17.03 -9.93 -5.98
C ASP A 74 17.61 -8.71 -5.22
N PRO A 75 18.79 -8.83 -4.56
CA PRO A 75 19.39 -7.73 -3.82
C PRO A 75 19.75 -6.53 -4.70
N GLN A 76 20.21 -6.75 -5.93
CA GLN A 76 20.61 -5.66 -6.82
C GLN A 76 19.40 -4.86 -7.28
N TYR A 77 18.29 -5.55 -7.56
CA TYR A 77 17.03 -4.88 -7.88
C TYR A 77 16.52 -4.08 -6.67
N ALA A 78 16.54 -4.65 -5.47
CA ALA A 78 16.12 -3.96 -4.26
C ALA A 78 16.97 -2.70 -3.99
N GLU A 79 18.30 -2.77 -4.16
CA GLU A 79 19.21 -1.63 -4.02
C GLU A 79 18.85 -0.51 -5.02
N ASN A 80 18.60 -0.86 -6.28
CA ASN A 80 18.19 0.13 -7.29
C ASN A 80 16.87 0.82 -6.96
N LEU A 81 16.00 0.17 -6.17
CA LEU A 81 14.73 0.72 -5.69
C LEU A 81 14.92 1.61 -4.44
N GLY A 82 16.16 1.77 -3.95
CA GLY A 82 16.49 2.60 -2.79
C GLY A 82 16.47 1.84 -1.46
N VAL A 83 16.41 0.52 -1.47
CA VAL A 83 16.54 -0.30 -0.26
C VAL A 83 17.99 -0.33 0.17
N ASN A 84 18.25 -0.01 1.44
CA ASN A 84 19.55 -0.24 2.06
C ASN A 84 19.68 -1.74 2.39
N ILE A 85 20.41 -2.46 1.55
CA ILE A 85 20.60 -3.92 1.65
C ILE A 85 21.41 -4.30 2.89
N ASP A 86 22.41 -3.49 3.26
CA ASP A 86 23.29 -3.78 4.39
C ASP A 86 22.53 -3.81 5.73
N GLU A 87 21.45 -3.03 5.83
CA GLU A 87 20.61 -2.90 7.03
C GLU A 87 19.28 -3.68 6.93
N LEU A 88 19.02 -4.38 5.82
CA LEU A 88 17.79 -5.15 5.64
C LEU A 88 17.91 -6.52 6.32
N LEU A 89 17.06 -6.79 7.31
CA LEU A 89 17.01 -8.12 7.94
C LEU A 89 16.30 -9.11 7.01
N LEU A 90 17.07 -9.99 6.37
CA LEU A 90 16.55 -11.04 5.50
C LEU A 90 16.44 -12.38 6.24
N SER A 91 15.32 -13.07 6.07
CA SER A 91 15.14 -14.45 6.54
C SER A 91 14.49 -15.29 5.44
N GLN A 92 15.08 -16.45 5.17
CA GLN A 92 14.56 -17.47 4.25
C GLN A 92 14.13 -18.70 5.07
N PRO A 93 12.84 -18.81 5.44
CA PRO A 93 12.37 -19.89 6.29
C PRO A 93 12.19 -21.20 5.52
N ASP A 94 12.42 -22.32 6.20
CA ASP A 94 12.17 -23.67 5.70
C ASP A 94 10.67 -24.02 5.75
N THR A 95 9.91 -23.49 6.72
CA THR A 95 8.48 -23.75 6.87
C THR A 95 7.64 -22.49 7.12
N GLY A 96 6.35 -22.57 6.82
CA GLY A 96 5.40 -21.48 7.06
C GLY A 96 5.30 -21.09 8.54
N GLU A 97 5.35 -22.07 9.46
CA GLU A 97 5.39 -21.81 10.90
C GLU A 97 6.63 -20.99 11.27
N GLN A 98 7.80 -21.43 10.82
CA GLN A 98 9.06 -20.75 11.12
C GLN A 98 9.06 -19.32 10.59
N GLY A 99 8.61 -19.09 9.36
CA GLY A 99 8.53 -17.74 8.79
C GLY A 99 7.62 -16.81 9.60
N LEU A 100 6.47 -17.30 10.05
CA LEU A 100 5.53 -16.52 10.86
C LEU A 100 6.01 -16.33 12.31
N GLU A 101 6.74 -17.29 12.88
CA GLU A 101 7.38 -17.17 14.20
C GLU A 101 8.50 -16.14 14.20
N ILE A 102 9.33 -16.12 13.14
CA ILE A 102 10.37 -15.10 12.95
C ILE A 102 9.72 -13.72 12.83
N ALA A 103 8.70 -13.58 11.98
CA ALA A 103 7.96 -12.32 11.86
C ALA A 103 7.37 -11.86 13.20
N ASP A 104 6.81 -12.78 14.00
CA ASP A 104 6.24 -12.45 15.31
C ASP A 104 7.30 -12.05 16.34
N ALA A 105 8.44 -12.73 16.38
CA ALA A 105 9.55 -12.37 17.25
C ALA A 105 10.12 -10.98 16.92
N LEU A 106 10.33 -10.73 15.62
CA LEU A 106 10.80 -9.45 15.10
C LEU A 106 9.84 -8.30 15.42
N VAL A 107 8.55 -8.47 15.12
CA VAL A 107 7.54 -7.46 15.46
C VAL A 107 7.45 -7.25 16.96
N SER A 108 7.40 -8.32 17.75
CA SER A 108 7.21 -8.24 19.21
C SER A 108 8.41 -7.62 19.93
N SER A 109 9.61 -7.63 19.33
CA SER A 109 10.78 -6.92 19.86
C SER A 109 10.60 -5.39 19.89
N GLY A 110 9.72 -4.85 19.03
CA GLY A 110 9.54 -3.41 18.85
C GLY A 110 10.66 -2.73 18.06
N ALA A 111 11.65 -3.50 17.56
CA ALA A 111 12.78 -2.97 16.81
C ALA A 111 12.52 -2.83 15.30
N ILE A 112 11.37 -3.28 14.80
CA ILE A 112 11.05 -3.32 13.37
C ILE A 112 9.90 -2.37 13.04
N ASP A 113 10.11 -1.49 12.07
CA ASP A 113 9.11 -0.55 11.56
C ASP A 113 8.29 -1.16 10.42
N ILE A 114 8.87 -2.06 9.62
CA ILE A 114 8.18 -2.81 8.59
C ILE A 114 8.67 -4.26 8.49
N VAL A 115 7.73 -5.20 8.39
CA VAL A 115 8.01 -6.59 8.03
C VAL A 115 7.26 -6.95 6.76
N VAL A 116 7.96 -7.50 5.77
CA VAL A 116 7.38 -8.03 4.53
C VAL A 116 7.44 -9.55 4.57
N VAL A 117 6.34 -10.21 4.22
CA VAL A 117 6.27 -11.66 4.05
C VAL A 117 5.97 -11.96 2.58
N ASP A 118 6.97 -12.44 1.86
CA ASP A 118 6.89 -12.77 0.42
C ASP A 118 7.11 -14.28 0.21
N SER A 119 6.08 -15.09 0.04
CA SER A 119 4.65 -14.74 0.02
C SER A 119 3.83 -15.71 0.86
N VAL A 120 2.58 -15.33 1.15
CA VAL A 120 1.62 -16.18 1.86
C VAL A 120 1.42 -17.52 1.17
N ALA A 121 1.51 -17.55 -0.17
CA ALA A 121 1.37 -18.79 -0.93
C ALA A 121 2.50 -19.78 -0.62
N ALA A 122 3.71 -19.28 -0.34
CA ALA A 122 4.91 -20.05 -0.03
C ALA A 122 5.06 -20.40 1.46
N LEU A 123 4.16 -19.93 2.34
CA LEU A 123 4.12 -20.36 3.74
C LEU A 123 3.53 -21.77 3.85
N VAL A 124 4.30 -22.78 3.45
CA VAL A 124 3.90 -24.19 3.46
C VAL A 124 4.08 -24.77 4.87
N PRO A 125 3.03 -25.31 5.49
CA PRO A 125 3.14 -25.92 6.83
C PRO A 125 4.12 -27.09 6.86
N ARG A 126 4.82 -27.29 7.97
CA ARG A 126 5.79 -28.39 8.13
C ARG A 126 5.22 -29.76 7.79
N ALA A 127 4.00 -30.06 8.24
CA ALA A 127 3.38 -31.37 7.97
C ALA A 127 3.11 -31.61 6.47
N GLU A 128 2.95 -30.55 5.67
CA GLU A 128 2.81 -30.67 4.22
C GLU A 128 4.18 -30.86 3.53
N ILE A 129 5.25 -30.29 4.08
CA ILE A 129 6.63 -30.48 3.59
C ILE A 129 7.14 -31.89 3.91
N ASP A 130 6.87 -32.39 5.11
CA ASP A 130 7.31 -33.71 5.57
C ASP A 130 6.44 -34.85 5.01
N GLY A 131 5.27 -34.53 4.45
CA GLY A 131 4.33 -35.48 3.85
C GLY A 131 4.71 -35.91 2.43
N GLU A 132 4.01 -36.92 1.90
CA GLU A 132 4.25 -37.38 0.52
C GLU A 132 3.43 -36.57 -0.49
N MET A 133 3.92 -36.48 -1.73
CA MET A 133 3.17 -35.85 -2.82
C MET A 133 1.85 -36.61 -3.07
N GLY A 134 0.73 -35.92 -2.87
CA GLY A 134 -0.61 -36.50 -2.99
C GLY A 134 -1.32 -36.68 -1.65
N ASP A 135 -0.62 -36.50 -0.53
CA ASP A 135 -1.24 -36.49 0.79
C ASP A 135 -2.25 -35.35 0.94
N THR A 136 -3.37 -35.67 1.59
CA THR A 136 -4.48 -34.73 1.72
C THR A 136 -4.32 -33.89 2.99
N HIS A 137 -3.83 -32.66 2.83
CA HIS A 137 -3.68 -31.68 3.92
C HIS A 137 -4.74 -30.57 3.83
N VAL A 138 -5.99 -30.89 4.20
CA VAL A 138 -7.10 -29.92 4.04
C VAL A 138 -6.99 -28.74 4.98
N GLY A 139 -6.77 -27.55 4.41
CA GLY A 139 -6.92 -26.26 5.11
C GLY A 139 -5.84 -25.97 6.16
N LEU A 140 -4.72 -26.69 6.13
CA LEU A 140 -3.65 -26.55 7.11
C LEU A 140 -3.04 -25.14 7.10
N GLN A 141 -2.71 -24.62 5.91
CA GLN A 141 -2.22 -23.25 5.74
C GLN A 141 -3.23 -22.19 6.22
N ALA A 142 -4.53 -22.39 5.98
CA ALA A 142 -5.56 -21.45 6.43
C ALA A 142 -5.67 -21.39 7.97
N ARG A 143 -5.50 -22.53 8.65
CA ARG A 143 -5.46 -22.61 10.11
C ARG A 143 -4.22 -21.94 10.68
N LEU A 144 -3.05 -22.22 10.09
CA LEU A 144 -1.78 -21.58 10.44
C LEU A 144 -1.88 -20.05 10.37
N MET A 145 -2.34 -19.52 9.22
CA MET A 145 -2.53 -18.08 9.04
C MET A 145 -3.51 -17.49 10.04
N SER A 146 -4.61 -18.19 10.36
CA SER A 146 -5.60 -17.73 11.33
C SER A 146 -5.03 -17.62 12.75
N GLN A 147 -4.18 -18.56 13.15
CA GLN A 147 -3.51 -18.56 14.44
C GLN A 147 -2.44 -17.48 14.51
N ALA A 148 -1.57 -17.40 13.50
CA ALA A 148 -0.48 -16.43 13.44
C ALA A 148 -1.00 -14.99 13.43
N LEU A 149 -1.98 -14.67 12.58
CA LEU A 149 -2.55 -13.31 12.50
C LEU A 149 -3.24 -12.88 13.79
N ARG A 150 -3.84 -13.83 14.52
CA ARG A 150 -4.44 -13.54 15.84
C ARG A 150 -3.39 -13.09 16.85
N LYS A 151 -2.20 -13.70 16.83
CA LYS A 151 -1.07 -13.33 17.69
C LYS A 151 -0.42 -12.01 17.22
N LEU A 152 -0.04 -11.97 15.94
CA LEU A 152 0.65 -10.85 15.29
C LEU A 152 -0.11 -9.54 15.40
N SER A 153 -1.43 -9.55 15.18
CA SER A 153 -2.23 -8.31 15.12
C SER A 153 -2.13 -7.45 16.38
N GLY A 154 -2.02 -8.08 17.56
CA GLY A 154 -1.82 -7.39 18.84
C GLY A 154 -0.45 -6.72 18.92
N SER A 155 0.61 -7.48 18.60
CA SER A 155 1.99 -6.98 18.60
C SER A 155 2.17 -5.85 17.58
N ILE A 156 1.72 -6.06 16.34
CA ILE A 156 1.74 -5.07 15.25
C ILE A 156 1.14 -3.73 15.70
N ASN A 157 -0.03 -3.75 16.34
CA ASN A 157 -0.69 -2.52 16.77
C ASN A 157 0.07 -1.79 17.89
N LYS A 158 0.68 -2.56 18.81
CA LYS A 158 1.42 -2.06 19.96
C LYS A 158 2.76 -1.44 19.52
N THR A 159 3.50 -2.10 18.64
CA THR A 159 4.84 -1.67 18.19
C THR A 159 4.81 -0.71 17.03
N LYS A 160 3.65 -0.45 16.43
CA LYS A 160 3.49 0.42 15.26
C LYS A 160 4.21 -0.09 14.00
N THR A 161 4.62 -1.36 13.99
CA THR A 161 5.16 -2.04 12.81
C THR A 161 4.12 -2.12 11.71
N ILE A 162 4.51 -1.92 10.45
CA ILE A 162 3.69 -2.21 9.28
C ILE A 162 3.97 -3.65 8.85
N ALA A 163 2.93 -4.47 8.71
CA ALA A 163 3.10 -5.86 8.27
C ALA A 163 2.53 -6.05 6.86
N PHE A 164 3.43 -6.24 5.89
CA PHE A 164 3.10 -6.54 4.50
C PHE A 164 3.03 -8.05 4.29
N PHE A 165 1.93 -8.49 3.71
CA PHE A 165 1.79 -9.86 3.20
C PHE A 165 1.60 -9.78 1.70
N ILE A 166 2.58 -10.30 0.96
CA ILE A 166 2.44 -10.50 -0.48
C ILE A 166 1.67 -11.79 -0.71
N ASN A 167 0.75 -11.78 -1.66
CA ASN A 167 -0.07 -12.93 -1.97
C ASN A 167 -0.29 -13.09 -3.47
N GLN A 168 -0.55 -14.33 -3.88
CA GLN A 168 -0.84 -14.67 -5.26
C GLN A 168 -2.34 -14.76 -5.50
N ILE A 169 -2.75 -14.68 -6.76
CA ILE A 169 -4.11 -15.04 -7.16
C ILE A 169 -4.15 -16.54 -7.48
N ARG A 170 -5.23 -17.18 -7.03
CA ARG A 170 -5.65 -18.54 -7.41
C ARG A 170 -7.11 -18.49 -7.85
N GLU A 171 -7.57 -19.53 -8.53
CA GLU A 171 -8.97 -19.66 -8.91
C GLU A 171 -9.67 -20.72 -8.05
N LYS A 172 -10.92 -20.44 -7.68
CA LYS A 172 -11.79 -21.44 -7.04
C LYS A 172 -12.47 -22.27 -8.11
N VAL A 173 -12.18 -23.57 -8.10
CA VAL A 173 -12.87 -24.54 -8.95
C VAL A 173 -14.36 -24.57 -8.63
N GLY A 174 -15.21 -24.56 -9.65
CA GLY A 174 -16.66 -24.73 -9.51
C GLY A 174 -17.48 -23.44 -9.34
N VAL A 175 -16.89 -22.25 -9.46
CA VAL A 175 -17.63 -20.98 -9.46
C VAL A 175 -18.21 -20.73 -10.86
N MET A 176 -19.53 -20.81 -11.00
CA MET A 176 -20.25 -20.54 -12.26
C MET A 176 -20.68 -19.07 -12.43
N PHE A 177 -20.77 -18.30 -11.35
CA PHE A 177 -21.19 -16.89 -11.35
C PHE A 177 -20.30 -16.04 -10.45
N GLY A 178 -19.92 -14.85 -10.92
CA GLY A 178 -19.01 -13.94 -10.22
C GLY A 178 -17.53 -14.20 -10.52
N SER A 179 -16.63 -13.48 -9.85
CA SER A 179 -15.17 -13.70 -10.03
C SER A 179 -14.73 -15.00 -9.34
N PRO A 180 -14.02 -15.91 -10.05
CA PRO A 180 -13.48 -17.13 -9.46
C PRO A 180 -12.22 -16.87 -8.63
N GLU A 181 -11.66 -15.66 -8.68
CA GLU A 181 -10.37 -15.35 -8.06
C GLU A 181 -10.44 -15.38 -6.52
N THR A 182 -9.40 -15.96 -5.92
CA THR A 182 -9.17 -16.02 -4.49
C THR A 182 -7.69 -15.85 -4.19
N THR A 183 -7.36 -15.68 -2.91
CA THR A 183 -5.98 -15.62 -2.43
C THR A 183 -5.72 -16.81 -1.48
N PRO A 184 -4.50 -17.41 -1.51
CA PRO A 184 -4.02 -18.40 -0.54
C PRO A 184 -4.07 -17.94 0.92
N GLY A 185 -3.90 -18.87 1.86
CA GLY A 185 -3.89 -18.58 3.30
C GLY A 185 -5.27 -18.43 3.97
N GLY A 186 -6.35 -18.81 3.28
CA GLY A 186 -7.71 -18.77 3.81
C GLY A 186 -8.30 -17.35 3.87
N ARG A 187 -9.24 -17.12 4.81
CA ARG A 187 -9.96 -15.83 4.91
C ARG A 187 -9.38 -14.87 5.95
N ALA A 188 -8.53 -15.35 6.87
CA ALA A 188 -8.07 -14.56 8.00
C ALA A 188 -7.39 -13.27 7.56
N LEU A 189 -6.41 -13.35 6.65
CA LEU A 189 -5.69 -12.18 6.15
C LEU A 189 -6.64 -11.12 5.60
N LYS A 190 -7.64 -11.53 4.79
CA LYS A 190 -8.66 -10.60 4.26
C LYS A 190 -9.38 -9.81 5.34
N PHE A 191 -9.60 -10.38 6.52
CA PHE A 191 -10.28 -9.69 7.64
C PHE A 191 -9.32 -8.82 8.46
N TYR A 192 -8.13 -9.34 8.77
CA TYR A 192 -7.10 -8.65 9.56
C TYR A 192 -6.47 -7.47 8.81
N SER A 193 -6.29 -7.56 7.49
CA SER A 193 -5.74 -6.46 6.70
C SER A 193 -6.57 -5.19 6.83
N THR A 194 -5.89 -4.08 7.11
CA THR A 194 -6.46 -2.73 7.10
C THR A 194 -6.56 -2.24 5.67
N VAL A 195 -5.49 -2.44 4.90
CA VAL A 195 -5.42 -2.13 3.48
C VAL A 195 -5.25 -3.43 2.70
N ARG A 196 -6.00 -3.59 1.60
CA ARG A 196 -5.75 -4.63 0.61
C ARG A 196 -5.55 -3.96 -0.74
N LEU A 197 -4.41 -4.22 -1.36
CA LEU A 197 -4.00 -3.66 -2.63
C LEU A 197 -3.97 -4.75 -3.69
N GLU A 198 -4.77 -4.58 -4.73
CA GLU A 198 -4.73 -5.42 -5.92
C GLU A 198 -3.79 -4.77 -6.95
N VAL A 199 -2.76 -5.51 -7.34
CA VAL A 199 -1.72 -5.07 -8.26
C VAL A 199 -1.85 -5.84 -9.57
N ARG A 200 -2.16 -5.13 -10.66
CA ARG A 200 -2.29 -5.73 -12.00
C ARG A 200 -1.50 -4.98 -13.04
N ARG A 201 -0.77 -5.73 -13.86
CA ARG A 201 -0.18 -5.20 -15.09
C ARG A 201 -1.29 -4.82 -16.08
N ALA A 202 -1.18 -3.66 -16.69
CA ALA A 202 -2.07 -3.17 -17.75
C ALA A 202 -1.41 -3.26 -19.12
N GLU A 203 -0.48 -2.35 -19.41
CA GLU A 203 0.14 -2.22 -20.73
C GLU A 203 1.67 -2.31 -20.63
N GLN A 204 2.32 -2.78 -21.69
CA GLN A 204 3.78 -2.77 -21.78
C GLN A 204 4.25 -1.40 -22.24
N LEU A 205 5.23 -0.84 -21.55
CA LEU A 205 5.89 0.40 -21.94
C LEU A 205 7.05 0.05 -22.87
N LYS A 206 7.10 0.71 -24.04
CA LYS A 206 8.10 0.44 -25.08
C LYS A 206 8.87 1.70 -25.44
N SER A 207 10.16 1.54 -25.70
CA SER A 207 11.00 2.54 -26.36
C SER A 207 11.54 1.93 -27.65
N GLY A 208 10.96 2.32 -28.79
CA GLY A 208 11.24 1.65 -30.06
C GLY A 208 10.76 0.20 -30.03
N THR A 209 11.68 -0.75 -30.16
CA THR A 209 11.40 -2.20 -30.11
C THR A 209 11.48 -2.79 -28.71
N ASP A 210 12.13 -2.10 -27.78
CA ASP A 210 12.47 -2.65 -26.47
C ASP A 210 11.36 -2.40 -25.45
N ILE A 211 11.04 -3.41 -24.65
CA ILE A 211 10.10 -3.29 -23.53
C ILE A 211 10.88 -2.79 -22.31
N ILE A 212 10.59 -1.57 -21.88
CA ILE A 212 11.32 -0.88 -20.81
C ILE A 212 10.61 -0.94 -19.45
N GLY A 213 9.37 -1.41 -19.42
CA GLY A 213 8.59 -1.50 -18.19
C GLY A 213 7.13 -1.85 -18.46
N ASN A 214 6.29 -1.66 -17.45
CA ASN A 214 4.86 -1.88 -17.55
C ASN A 214 4.08 -0.78 -16.85
N ARG A 215 2.95 -0.39 -17.45
CA ARG A 215 1.88 0.33 -16.78
C ARG A 215 1.20 -0.64 -15.82
N THR A 216 1.07 -0.26 -14.56
CA THR A 216 0.51 -1.08 -13.48
C THR A 216 -0.62 -0.33 -12.80
N LYS A 217 -1.74 -1.04 -12.59
CA LYS A 217 -2.90 -0.53 -11.85
C LYS A 217 -2.86 -1.08 -10.43
N LEU A 218 -2.92 -0.16 -9.47
CA LEU A 218 -2.92 -0.41 -8.05
C LEU A 218 -4.31 -0.04 -7.51
N LYS A 219 -5.13 -1.03 -7.18
CA LYS A 219 -6.50 -0.82 -6.71
C LYS A 219 -6.63 -1.11 -5.23
N VAL A 220 -7.08 -0.13 -4.46
CA VAL A 220 -7.33 -0.27 -3.02
C VAL A 220 -8.66 -0.99 -2.81
N VAL A 221 -8.67 -2.32 -2.82
CA VAL A 221 -9.91 -3.12 -2.71
C VAL A 221 -10.47 -3.19 -1.29
N LYS A 222 -9.66 -2.83 -0.29
CA LYS A 222 -10.09 -2.65 1.10
C LYS A 222 -9.28 -1.54 1.73
N ASN A 223 -9.95 -0.68 2.48
CA ASN A 223 -9.35 0.37 3.28
C ASN A 223 -10.23 0.57 4.53
N LYS A 224 -9.64 0.47 5.72
CA LYS A 224 -10.35 0.73 6.99
C LYS A 224 -10.00 2.09 7.61
N VAL A 225 -9.19 2.90 6.93
CA VAL A 225 -8.69 4.18 7.44
C VAL A 225 -9.08 5.37 6.55
N ALA A 226 -9.51 5.10 5.32
CA ALA A 226 -10.09 6.05 4.38
C ALA A 226 -11.04 5.32 3.41
N PRO A 227 -11.81 6.05 2.58
CA PRO A 227 -12.70 5.44 1.59
C PRO A 227 -11.97 4.44 0.66
N PRO A 228 -12.45 3.20 0.48
CA PRO A 228 -11.85 2.21 -0.39
C PRO A 228 -12.19 2.45 -1.88
N PHE A 229 -11.67 1.57 -2.74
CA PHE A 229 -11.94 1.44 -4.19
C PHE A 229 -11.32 2.48 -5.12
N LYS A 230 -10.56 3.42 -4.56
CA LYS A 230 -9.65 4.28 -5.33
C LYS A 230 -8.59 3.45 -6.05
N ARG A 231 -8.04 4.01 -7.13
CA ARG A 231 -7.04 3.40 -7.98
C ARG A 231 -5.90 4.39 -8.22
N ALA A 232 -4.69 3.86 -8.30
CA ALA A 232 -3.53 4.56 -8.82
C ALA A 232 -3.02 3.83 -10.06
N GLU A 233 -2.58 4.57 -11.07
CA GLU A 233 -1.88 4.02 -12.21
C GLU A 233 -0.44 4.52 -12.20
N VAL A 234 0.50 3.59 -12.23
CA VAL A 234 1.93 3.89 -12.15
C VAL A 234 2.69 3.17 -13.25
N ASP A 235 3.85 3.71 -13.62
CA ASP A 235 4.80 3.00 -14.48
C ASP A 235 5.81 2.27 -13.59
N ILE A 236 5.89 0.96 -13.73
CA ILE A 236 6.99 0.16 -13.17
C ILE A 236 8.02 -0.04 -14.27
N MET A 237 9.13 0.69 -14.17
CA MET A 237 10.26 0.62 -15.07
C MET A 237 11.20 -0.52 -14.64
N TYR A 238 11.68 -1.33 -15.59
CA TYR A 238 12.62 -2.40 -15.27
C TYR A 238 13.93 -1.83 -14.75
N GLY A 239 14.44 -2.36 -13.65
CA GLY A 239 15.66 -1.88 -12.99
C GLY A 239 15.52 -0.58 -12.17
N GLU A 240 14.49 0.24 -12.38
CA GLU A 240 14.30 1.51 -11.63
C GLU A 240 13.12 1.48 -10.65
N GLY A 241 12.12 0.60 -10.85
CA GLY A 241 10.92 0.56 -10.02
C GLY A 241 9.85 1.57 -10.44
N ILE A 242 9.11 2.15 -9.48
CA ILE A 242 7.99 3.06 -9.77
C ILE A 242 8.54 4.42 -10.23
N SER A 243 8.12 4.87 -11.42
CA SER A 243 8.54 6.14 -12.00
C SER A 243 7.83 7.34 -11.36
N GLN A 244 8.48 8.00 -10.40
CA GLN A 244 7.97 9.22 -9.72
C GLN A 244 7.61 10.34 -10.70
N VAL A 245 8.47 10.59 -11.69
CA VAL A 245 8.22 11.63 -12.70
C VAL A 245 7.06 11.24 -13.62
N GLY A 246 6.93 9.95 -13.92
CA GLY A 246 5.85 9.44 -14.76
C GLY A 246 4.48 9.61 -14.11
N GLU A 247 4.35 9.26 -12.82
CA GLU A 247 3.11 9.48 -12.09
C GLU A 247 2.82 10.98 -11.88
N LEU A 248 3.83 11.79 -11.59
CA LEU A 248 3.65 13.22 -11.36
C LEU A 248 3.13 13.92 -12.63
N LEU A 249 3.69 13.59 -13.78
CA LEU A 249 3.22 14.10 -15.08
C LEU A 249 1.75 13.75 -15.32
N ASP A 250 1.37 12.49 -15.10
CA ASP A 250 -0.01 12.05 -15.33
C ASP A 250 -0.99 12.74 -14.37
N MET A 251 -0.62 12.86 -13.09
CA MET A 251 -1.42 13.56 -12.09
C MET A 251 -1.54 15.07 -12.37
N ALA A 252 -0.47 15.71 -12.84
CA ALA A 252 -0.47 17.11 -13.20
C ALA A 252 -1.35 17.39 -14.42
N VAL A 253 -1.41 16.46 -15.37
CA VAL A 253 -2.34 16.55 -16.51
C VAL A 253 -3.78 16.34 -16.07
N GLU A 254 -4.04 15.41 -15.15
CA GLU A 254 -5.40 15.19 -14.60
C GLU A 254 -5.93 16.41 -13.85
N LYS A 255 -5.04 17.21 -13.25
CA LYS A 255 -5.37 18.43 -12.50
C LYS A 255 -5.23 19.72 -13.31
N ASP A 256 -5.10 19.62 -14.63
CA ASP A 256 -4.94 20.76 -15.54
C ASP A 256 -3.75 21.69 -15.18
N ILE A 257 -2.74 21.18 -14.46
CA ILE A 257 -1.48 21.88 -14.15
C ILE A 257 -0.53 21.83 -15.34
N ILE A 258 -0.50 20.69 -16.05
CA ILE A 258 0.20 20.52 -17.32
C ILE A 258 -0.85 20.38 -18.41
N GLU A 259 -0.79 21.25 -19.41
CA GLU A 259 -1.70 21.20 -20.54
C GLU A 259 -1.27 20.13 -21.55
N LYS A 260 -2.23 19.32 -21.99
CA LYS A 260 -2.01 18.32 -23.03
C LYS A 260 -2.83 18.64 -24.29
N SER A 261 -2.15 19.18 -25.30
CA SER A 261 -2.73 19.50 -26.61
C SER A 261 -2.35 18.42 -27.64
N GLY A 262 -3.21 17.41 -27.78
CA GLY A 262 -2.95 16.25 -28.63
C GLY A 262 -1.78 15.42 -28.11
N ALA A 263 -0.66 15.42 -28.84
CA ALA A 263 0.57 14.76 -28.42
C ALA A 263 1.54 15.68 -27.65
N TRP A 264 1.29 16.99 -27.61
CA TRP A 264 2.16 17.95 -26.96
C TRP A 264 1.78 18.17 -25.50
N TYR A 265 2.79 18.26 -24.64
CA TYR A 265 2.66 18.66 -23.25
C TYR A 265 3.29 20.04 -23.09
N SER A 266 2.62 20.91 -22.35
CA SER A 266 3.06 22.27 -22.03
C SER A 266 2.87 22.54 -20.54
N TYR A 267 3.81 23.28 -19.95
CA TYR A 267 3.68 23.79 -18.59
C TYR A 267 3.87 25.30 -18.63
N LYS A 268 2.86 26.05 -18.18
CA LYS A 268 2.80 27.51 -18.37
C LYS A 268 2.98 27.84 -19.87
N GLU A 269 3.96 28.68 -20.23
CA GLU A 269 4.25 29.05 -21.62
C GLU A 269 5.24 28.10 -22.31
N ASP A 270 5.87 27.19 -21.57
CA ASP A 270 6.93 26.32 -22.06
C ASP A 270 6.39 25.00 -22.62
N LYS A 271 6.85 24.64 -23.83
CA LYS A 271 6.60 23.31 -24.41
C LYS A 271 7.59 22.30 -23.83
N ILE A 272 7.09 21.42 -22.96
CA ILE A 272 7.92 20.44 -22.24
C ILE A 272 8.21 19.18 -23.06
N GLY A 273 7.40 18.87 -24.08
CA GLY A 273 7.74 17.82 -25.04
C GLY A 273 6.59 17.31 -25.88
N GLN A 274 6.93 16.68 -27.01
CA GLN A 274 5.99 15.91 -27.82
C GLN A 274 6.03 14.44 -27.40
N GLY A 275 4.93 13.94 -26.85
CA GLY A 275 4.81 12.60 -26.31
C GLY A 275 5.26 12.50 -24.85
N ARG A 276 4.65 11.54 -24.14
CA ARG A 276 4.80 11.37 -22.69
C ARG A 276 6.25 11.11 -22.26
N GLU A 277 6.98 10.28 -23.01
CA GLU A 277 8.36 9.94 -22.66
C GLU A 277 9.33 11.12 -22.84
N ASN A 278 9.09 12.00 -23.82
CA ASN A 278 9.91 13.21 -23.98
C ASN A 278 9.63 14.22 -22.87
N ALA A 279 8.37 14.39 -22.46
CA ALA A 279 8.01 15.22 -21.33
C ALA A 279 8.65 14.69 -20.02
N LYS A 280 8.63 13.36 -19.79
CA LYS A 280 9.32 12.73 -18.65
C LYS A 280 10.83 13.02 -18.64
N LYS A 281 11.49 12.92 -19.80
CA LYS A 281 12.93 13.27 -19.92
C LYS A 281 13.19 14.74 -19.61
N TYR A 282 12.38 15.63 -20.17
CA TYR A 282 12.47 17.07 -19.94
C TYR A 282 12.33 17.44 -18.46
N MET A 283 11.40 16.79 -17.75
CA MET A 283 11.20 16.95 -16.31
C MET A 283 12.35 16.34 -15.49
N LYS A 284 12.85 15.15 -15.86
CA LYS A 284 14.02 14.53 -15.19
C LYS A 284 15.26 15.43 -15.24
N GLU A 285 15.43 16.22 -16.30
CA GLU A 285 16.55 17.16 -16.46
C GLU A 285 16.38 18.47 -15.66
N ARG A 286 15.20 18.73 -15.06
CA ARG A 286 14.86 19.98 -14.35
C ARG A 286 14.23 19.69 -12.98
N PRO A 287 15.04 19.35 -11.96
CA PRO A 287 14.54 19.04 -10.62
C PRO A 287 13.72 20.17 -9.98
N GLU A 288 14.07 21.43 -10.26
CA GLU A 288 13.35 22.61 -9.78
C GLU A 288 11.89 22.65 -10.28
N MET A 289 11.69 22.29 -11.55
CA MET A 289 10.38 22.19 -12.16
C MET A 289 9.56 21.04 -11.56
N VAL A 290 10.21 19.90 -11.30
CA VAL A 290 9.58 18.74 -10.67
C VAL A 290 9.13 19.08 -9.25
N ALA A 291 9.94 19.81 -8.49
CA ALA A 291 9.58 20.26 -7.14
C ALA A 291 8.35 21.18 -7.15
N GLU A 292 8.36 22.20 -8.04
CA GLU A 292 7.23 23.12 -8.19
C GLU A 292 5.94 22.37 -8.58
N ILE A 293 6.00 21.52 -9.61
CA ILE A 293 4.82 20.74 -10.05
C ILE A 293 4.37 19.78 -8.96
N SER A 294 5.29 19.18 -8.20
CA SER A 294 4.95 18.29 -7.08
C SER A 294 4.17 19.02 -6.00
N GLU A 295 4.55 20.24 -5.64
CA GLU A 295 3.84 21.06 -4.66
C GLU A 295 2.43 21.43 -5.15
N LEU A 296 2.31 21.90 -6.39
CA LEU A 296 1.02 22.21 -7.01
C LEU A 296 0.09 20.99 -7.07
N VAL A 297 0.62 19.83 -7.45
CA VAL A 297 -0.14 18.57 -7.49
C VAL A 297 -0.57 18.18 -6.07
N ARG A 298 0.33 18.24 -5.09
CA ARG A 298 0.01 17.92 -3.69
C ARG A 298 -1.12 18.79 -3.16
N SER A 299 -1.06 20.11 -3.34
CA SER A 299 -2.14 21.03 -2.95
C SER A 299 -3.44 20.71 -3.71
N ALA A 300 -3.40 20.45 -5.01
CA ALA A 300 -4.60 20.09 -5.79
C ALA A 300 -5.26 18.76 -5.38
N TYR A 301 -4.56 17.92 -4.62
CA TYR A 301 -5.06 16.69 -4.03
C TYR A 301 -5.30 16.79 -2.50
N GLY A 302 -5.11 17.98 -1.90
CA GLY A 302 -5.28 18.20 -0.46
C GLY A 302 -4.21 17.51 0.40
N ILE A 303 -3.01 17.33 -0.13
CA ILE A 303 -1.87 16.73 0.58
C ILE A 303 -0.96 17.85 1.09
N GLY A 304 -0.80 17.96 2.41
CA GLY A 304 0.15 18.90 3.03
C GLY A 304 -0.44 20.22 3.50
N GLU A 305 -1.75 20.42 3.37
CA GLU A 305 -2.47 21.46 4.13
C GLU A 305 -2.78 20.87 5.51
N GLU A 306 -2.26 21.50 6.57
CA GLU A 306 -2.75 21.25 7.93
C GLU A 306 -4.24 21.64 7.92
N ASP A 307 -5.12 20.71 8.31
CA ASP A 307 -6.57 20.93 8.40
C ASP A 307 -6.88 22.13 9.32
N GLU A 308 -7.00 23.34 8.76
CA GLU A 308 -7.41 24.54 9.48
C GLU A 308 -8.93 24.81 9.40
N SER A 309 -9.74 23.89 8.90
CA SER A 309 -11.17 24.20 8.70
C SER A 309 -12.11 23.04 9.02
N TYR A 310 -12.40 22.85 10.31
CA TYR A 310 -13.76 22.51 10.78
C TYR A 310 -13.94 23.07 12.20
N ASP A 311 -14.06 24.39 12.30
CA ASP A 311 -14.72 25.01 13.44
C ASP A 311 -15.92 25.82 12.94
N SER A 312 -16.97 25.85 13.77
CA SER A 312 -18.32 26.36 13.52
C SER A 312 -19.21 25.49 12.61
N ASP A 313 -19.99 24.60 13.22
CA ASP A 313 -21.43 24.85 13.39
C ASP A 313 -22.04 23.72 14.25
N THR A 314 -22.07 23.94 15.56
CA THR A 314 -23.11 23.31 16.39
C THR A 314 -23.68 24.41 17.26
N GLY A 315 -24.87 24.86 16.84
CA GLY A 315 -25.64 25.88 17.50
C GLY A 315 -25.88 25.59 18.96
N GLU A 316 -25.84 26.67 19.73
CA GLU A 316 -26.39 26.76 21.07
C GLU A 316 -27.88 26.37 21.03
N GLU A 317 -28.21 25.15 21.45
CA GLU A 317 -29.56 24.85 21.91
C GLU A 317 -29.73 25.48 23.29
N GLN A 318 -30.41 26.63 23.32
CA GLN A 318 -30.93 27.24 24.54
C GLN A 318 -31.95 26.29 25.18
N GLU A 319 -31.72 25.92 26.43
CA GLU A 319 -32.70 25.28 27.30
C GLU A 319 -33.87 26.26 27.56
N GLU A 320 -34.99 26.09 26.85
CA GLU A 320 -36.28 26.64 27.26
C GLU A 320 -36.95 25.64 28.21
N GLN A 321 -36.92 25.94 29.50
CA GLN A 321 -37.72 25.27 30.52
C GLN A 321 -39.19 25.70 30.37
N GLU A 322 -40.06 24.80 29.91
CA GLU A 322 -41.51 24.97 30.01
C GLU A 322 -41.96 24.87 31.48
N GLU A 323 -42.32 26.01 32.07
CA GLU A 323 -43.12 26.07 33.30
C GLU A 323 -44.55 25.55 33.01
N LEU A 324 -44.93 24.46 33.68
CA LEU A 324 -46.30 23.96 33.73
C LEU A 324 -47.18 24.93 34.55
N PRO A 325 -48.31 25.43 34.03
CA PRO A 325 -49.21 26.28 34.80
C PRO A 325 -50.05 25.46 35.77
N LEU A 326 -49.98 25.84 37.04
CA LEU A 326 -50.89 25.43 38.12
C LEU A 326 -52.31 25.92 37.80
N GLU A 327 -53.23 24.99 37.51
CA GLU A 327 -54.67 25.25 37.57
C GLU A 327 -55.15 25.17 39.03
N GLU A 328 -55.51 26.32 39.60
CA GLU A 328 -56.50 26.39 40.67
C GLU A 328 -57.81 26.96 40.09
N LYS A 329 -58.93 26.22 40.23
CA LYS A 329 -60.16 26.64 40.95
C LYS A 329 -61.42 25.90 40.45
N SER A 330 -61.93 24.99 41.28
CA SER A 330 -63.22 25.10 42.02
C SER A 330 -63.66 23.73 42.53
#